data_AF-A0A1C2G5P1-F1
#
_entry.id   AF-A0A1C2G5P1-F1
#
_cell.length_a   1.000
_cell.length_b   1.000
_cell.length_c   1.000
_cell.angle_alpha   90.00
_cell.angle_beta   90.00
_cell.angle_gamma   90.00
#
_symmetry.space_group_name_H-M   'P 1'
#
loop_
_entity.id
_entity.type
_entity.pdbx_description
1 polymer ?
#
loop_
_entity_poly.entity_id
_entity_poly.type
_entity_poly.pdbx_seq_one_letter_code
_entity_poly.pdbx_strand_id
1 'polypeptide(L)'
;MKKAIFIVPYFGKFPASFPAFLKSCENNLDFDWLLITDIKENFDWPVNVKKITMTFNELKEKIQSKFSFEITLDTYQKLCDYKPAYGFIFKDYISNYKMWGYCDIDIVFGKINNFITTGIINNYDKVFNLGHFTLYKNSSEINELFMKKVNNRFWYKESFTNPEITVFDEVGNNLHNINTLFEYYNKKIYIQDCIFDVHPESFFFSKDVYNNNTGNFFTKKYKKLMIIWYFGRLFEVSDREKKELLYIHLQDRNMVVDSKIRSRKIYKIIPNSIEPVKRNFSFDTGLTSEKSFKIHKDPNLYVYILPHKIVRLMERISKWTKK
;
A
#
# COMPACT_ATOMS: atom_id res chain seq x y z
N MET A 1 -23.64 6.71 3.36
CA MET A 1 -22.60 5.76 3.83
C MET A 1 -21.41 5.86 2.90
N LYS A 2 -20.19 6.11 3.41
CA LYS A 2 -18.98 6.17 2.58
C LYS A 2 -18.54 4.77 2.14
N LYS A 3 -17.69 4.68 1.11
CA LYS A 3 -17.29 3.38 0.52
C LYS A 3 -16.43 2.58 1.48
N ALA A 4 -15.31 3.14 1.91
CA ALA A 4 -14.45 2.46 2.87
C ALA A 4 -13.67 3.43 3.76
N ILE A 5 -13.19 2.90 4.88
CA ILE A 5 -12.20 3.55 5.74
C ILE A 5 -10.95 2.67 5.86
N PHE A 6 -9.78 3.26 5.67
CA PHE A 6 -8.48 2.62 5.93
C PHE A 6 -8.03 2.95 7.34
N ILE A 7 -7.74 1.94 8.14
CA ILE A 7 -7.20 2.06 9.49
C ILE A 7 -5.69 1.90 9.38
N VAL A 8 -4.94 2.92 9.76
CA VAL A 8 -3.49 3.01 9.53
C VAL A 8 -2.79 3.40 10.82
N PRO A 9 -2.52 2.46 11.74
CA PRO A 9 -1.61 2.70 12.85
C PRO A 9 -0.18 2.81 12.33
N TYR A 10 0.51 3.92 12.63
CA TYR A 10 1.89 4.14 12.18
C TYR A 10 2.67 4.95 13.21
N PHE A 11 3.88 4.49 13.53
CA PHE A 11 4.72 5.05 14.58
C PHE A 11 6.16 5.16 14.10
N GLY A 12 6.96 6.01 14.77
CA GLY A 12 8.34 6.28 14.37
C GLY A 12 8.46 7.58 13.59
N LYS A 13 8.80 7.52 12.30
CA LYS A 13 8.99 8.70 11.46
C LYS A 13 8.31 8.50 10.12
N PHE A 14 7.55 9.49 9.66
CA PHE A 14 6.94 9.41 8.34
C PHE A 14 8.00 9.32 7.23
N PRO A 15 7.75 8.52 6.17
CA PRO A 15 8.65 8.44 5.04
C PRO A 15 8.66 9.79 4.29
N ALA A 16 9.75 10.07 3.58
CA ALA A 16 9.85 11.31 2.78
C ALA A 16 8.73 11.43 1.73
N SER A 17 8.16 10.31 1.29
CA SER A 17 7.02 10.21 0.38
C SER A 17 5.65 10.52 1.01
N PHE A 18 5.55 10.67 2.33
CA PHE A 18 4.27 10.89 3.02
C PHE A 18 3.45 12.09 2.51
N PRO A 19 4.05 13.23 2.11
CA PRO A 19 3.30 14.32 1.47
C PRO A 19 2.60 13.89 0.16
N ALA A 20 3.19 12.96 -0.60
CA ALA A 20 2.60 12.40 -1.82
C ALA A 20 1.47 11.41 -1.49
N PHE A 21 1.62 10.60 -0.44
CA PHE A 21 0.55 9.77 0.12
C PHE A 21 -0.68 10.63 0.45
N LEU A 22 -0.52 11.66 1.29
CA LEU A 22 -1.62 12.55 1.68
C LEU A 22 -2.30 13.23 0.48
N LYS A 23 -1.52 13.73 -0.48
CA LYS A 23 -2.06 14.32 -1.71
C LYS A 23 -2.89 13.31 -2.51
N SER A 24 -2.44 12.05 -2.56
CA SER A 24 -3.16 11.00 -3.27
C SER A 24 -4.45 10.59 -2.54
N CYS A 25 -4.47 10.59 -1.20
CA CYS A 25 -5.68 10.39 -0.39
C CYS A 25 -6.73 11.48 -0.66
N GLU A 26 -6.31 12.76 -0.71
CA GLU A 26 -7.17 13.92 -0.95
C GLU A 26 -8.03 13.78 -2.23
N ASN A 27 -7.51 13.09 -3.25
CA ASN A 27 -8.18 12.90 -4.54
C ASN A 27 -9.24 11.78 -4.53
N ASN A 28 -9.43 11.10 -3.40
CA ASN A 28 -10.27 9.91 -3.23
C ASN A 28 -11.32 10.09 -2.11
N LEU A 29 -12.17 11.12 -2.23
CA LEU A 29 -13.16 11.53 -1.20
C LEU A 29 -14.25 10.50 -0.83
N ASP A 30 -14.43 9.44 -1.62
CA ASP A 30 -15.33 8.33 -1.25
C ASP A 30 -14.71 7.40 -0.17
N PHE A 31 -13.41 7.56 0.08
CA PHE A 31 -12.60 6.78 1.00
C PHE A 31 -12.04 7.70 2.08
N ASP A 32 -12.02 7.20 3.31
CA ASP A 32 -11.40 7.88 4.45
C ASP A 32 -10.19 7.12 4.97
N TRP A 33 -9.27 7.83 5.61
CA TRP A 33 -8.11 7.26 6.30
C TRP A 33 -8.15 7.68 7.76
N LEU A 34 -8.01 6.70 8.66
CA LEU A 34 -7.85 6.89 10.10
C LEU A 34 -6.39 6.59 10.45
N LEU A 35 -5.57 7.63 10.50
CA LEU A 35 -4.16 7.53 10.87
C LEU A 35 -4.02 7.62 12.39
N ILE A 36 -3.52 6.55 13.02
CA ILE A 36 -3.32 6.47 14.47
C ILE A 36 -1.82 6.55 14.73
N THR A 37 -1.37 7.61 15.41
CA THR A 37 0.07 7.92 15.51
C THR A 37 0.37 8.90 16.64
N ASP A 38 1.57 8.83 17.21
CA ASP A 38 2.12 9.83 18.13
C ASP A 38 3.08 10.82 17.47
N ILE A 39 3.28 10.70 16.15
CA ILE A 39 4.18 11.58 15.40
C ILE A 39 3.65 13.02 15.44
N LYS A 40 4.47 13.94 15.96
CA LYS A 40 4.10 15.35 16.19
C LYS A 40 4.16 16.22 14.93
N GLU A 41 4.77 15.73 13.86
CA GLU A 41 4.82 16.43 12.58
C GLU A 41 3.41 16.83 12.13
N ASN A 42 3.29 18.08 11.70
CA ASN A 42 2.04 18.64 11.21
C ASN A 42 2.07 18.76 9.70
N PHE A 43 0.94 18.46 9.08
CA PHE A 43 0.73 18.53 7.64
C PHE A 43 -0.58 19.25 7.36
N ASP A 44 -0.73 19.70 6.12
CA ASP A 44 -2.06 20.05 5.60
C ASP A 44 -2.85 18.75 5.40
N TRP A 45 -3.59 18.35 6.44
CA TRP A 45 -4.36 17.11 6.45
C TRP A 45 -5.55 17.23 5.50
N PRO A 46 -5.69 16.31 4.51
CA PRO A 46 -6.89 16.25 3.68
C PRO A 46 -8.15 16.01 4.53
N VAL A 47 -9.29 16.51 4.09
CA VAL A 47 -10.58 16.37 4.81
C VAL A 47 -11.00 14.91 5.04
N ASN A 48 -10.50 13.98 4.24
CA ASN A 48 -10.74 12.55 4.33
C ASN A 48 -9.60 11.78 5.02
N VAL A 49 -8.64 12.48 5.64
CA VAL A 49 -7.58 11.86 6.46
C VAL A 49 -7.70 12.38 7.89
N LYS A 50 -8.19 11.53 8.79
CA LYS A 50 -8.34 11.82 10.21
C LYS A 50 -7.12 11.30 10.98
N LYS A 51 -6.38 12.22 11.61
CA LYS A 51 -5.33 11.88 12.58
C LYS A 51 -5.94 11.64 13.97
N ILE A 52 -5.61 10.52 14.58
CA ILE A 52 -5.84 10.23 16.00
C ILE A 52 -4.48 10.19 16.68
N THR A 53 -4.27 11.12 17.61
CA THR A 53 -3.07 11.12 18.45
C THR A 53 -3.21 10.05 19.52
N MET A 54 -2.32 9.05 19.48
CA MET A 54 -2.27 7.94 20.43
C MET A 54 -0.83 7.43 20.44
N THR A 55 -0.26 7.21 21.62
CA THR A 55 1.06 6.58 21.80
C THR A 55 1.01 5.09 21.45
N PHE A 56 2.16 4.51 21.14
CA PHE A 56 2.20 3.07 20.87
C PHE A 56 1.76 2.24 22.08
N ASN A 57 2.07 2.66 23.29
CA ASN A 57 1.65 1.96 24.51
C ASN A 57 0.12 2.01 24.69
N GLU A 58 -0.52 3.17 24.49
CA GLU A 58 -1.99 3.27 24.52
C GLU A 58 -2.64 2.38 23.45
N LEU A 59 -2.03 2.30 22.26
CA LEU A 59 -2.51 1.39 21.23
C LEU A 59 -2.35 -0.08 21.66
N LYS A 60 -1.20 -0.45 22.25
CA LYS A 60 -0.96 -1.80 22.77
C LYS A 60 -1.99 -2.18 23.82
N GLU A 61 -2.27 -1.30 24.79
CA GLU A 61 -3.31 -1.51 25.80
C GLU A 61 -4.70 -1.66 25.17
N LYS A 62 -5.04 -0.83 24.17
CA LYS A 62 -6.30 -0.93 23.44
C LYS A 62 -6.46 -2.26 22.70
N ILE A 63 -5.40 -2.76 22.06
CA ILE A 63 -5.43 -4.07 21.38
C ILE A 63 -5.53 -5.19 22.42
N GLN A 64 -4.72 -5.13 23.49
CA GLN A 64 -4.74 -6.12 24.57
C GLN A 64 -6.13 -6.23 25.21
N SER A 65 -6.84 -5.12 25.40
CA SER A 65 -8.18 -5.13 25.99
C SER A 65 -9.24 -5.87 25.15
N LYS A 66 -8.93 -6.23 23.90
CA LYS A 66 -9.83 -6.95 22.99
C LYS A 66 -9.67 -8.46 23.07
N PHE A 67 -8.64 -8.95 23.76
CA PHE A 67 -8.30 -10.37 23.83
C PHE A 67 -8.14 -10.83 25.27
N SER A 68 -8.64 -12.03 25.59
CA SER A 68 -8.57 -12.62 26.94
C SER A 68 -7.24 -13.34 27.24
N PHE A 69 -6.26 -13.21 26.35
CA PHE A 69 -4.94 -13.80 26.45
C PHE A 69 -3.90 -12.70 26.26
N GLU A 70 -2.71 -12.89 26.80
CA GLU A 70 -1.60 -11.94 26.65
C GLU A 70 -1.14 -11.89 25.19
N ILE A 71 -1.09 -10.70 24.61
CA ILE A 71 -0.63 -10.47 23.24
C ILE A 71 0.82 -10.01 23.25
N THR A 72 1.52 -10.29 22.15
CA THR A 72 2.88 -9.81 21.89
C THR A 72 2.84 -8.70 20.86
N LEU A 73 3.22 -7.49 21.28
CA LEU A 73 3.26 -6.28 20.47
C LEU A 73 4.34 -5.35 21.01
N ASP A 74 5.60 -5.78 20.88
CA ASP A 74 6.75 -5.05 21.45
C ASP A 74 7.38 -4.06 20.46
N THR A 75 7.06 -4.20 19.17
CA THR A 75 7.57 -3.34 18.10
C THR A 75 6.45 -2.88 17.17
N TYR A 76 6.66 -1.75 16.49
CA TYR A 76 5.67 -1.21 15.56
C TYR A 76 5.49 -2.12 14.33
N GLN A 77 6.54 -2.82 13.91
CA GLN A 77 6.52 -3.74 12.77
C GLN A 77 5.58 -4.92 13.02
N LYS A 78 5.45 -5.35 14.28
CA LYS A 78 4.55 -6.43 14.69
C LYS A 78 3.07 -6.09 14.47
N LEU A 79 2.71 -4.81 14.30
CA LEU A 79 1.35 -4.38 13.93
C LEU A 79 0.85 -5.00 12.61
N CYS A 80 1.75 -5.39 11.69
CA CYS A 80 1.35 -6.06 10.45
C CYS A 80 0.52 -7.31 10.74
N ASP A 81 0.93 -8.14 11.71
CA ASP A 81 0.17 -9.34 12.07
C ASP A 81 -1.25 -9.03 12.59
N TYR A 82 -1.48 -7.85 13.17
CA TYR A 82 -2.79 -7.45 13.71
C TYR A 82 -3.71 -6.79 12.68
N LYS A 83 -3.21 -6.47 11.47
CA LYS A 83 -3.99 -5.83 10.40
C LYS A 83 -5.34 -6.53 10.11
N PRO A 84 -5.44 -7.88 10.07
CA PRO A 84 -6.70 -8.59 9.88
C PRO A 84 -7.75 -8.38 10.99
N ALA A 85 -7.32 -7.92 12.17
CA ALA A 85 -8.19 -7.69 13.32
C ALA A 85 -8.64 -6.23 13.46
N TYR A 86 -8.18 -5.30 12.60
CA TYR A 86 -8.47 -3.87 12.78
C TYR A 86 -9.97 -3.54 12.76
N GLY A 87 -10.78 -4.22 11.94
CA GLY A 87 -12.23 -4.03 11.97
C GLY A 87 -12.89 -4.41 13.30
N PHE A 88 -12.31 -5.39 14.02
CA PHE A 88 -12.75 -5.79 15.35
C PHE A 88 -12.21 -4.85 16.44
N ILE A 89 -10.92 -4.50 16.37
CA ILE A 89 -10.23 -3.65 17.35
C ILE A 89 -10.80 -2.22 17.34
N PHE A 90 -11.06 -1.67 16.16
CA PHE A 90 -11.49 -0.30 15.93
C PHE A 90 -12.95 -0.20 15.46
N LYS A 91 -13.80 -1.12 15.91
CA LYS A 91 -15.22 -1.21 15.54
C LYS A 91 -15.98 0.13 15.62
N ASP A 92 -15.64 0.97 16.59
CA ASP A 92 -16.28 2.27 16.82
C ASP A 92 -16.05 3.27 15.66
N TYR A 93 -15.00 3.06 14.86
CA TYR A 93 -14.63 3.94 13.75
C TYR A 93 -15.19 3.50 12.39
N ILE A 94 -15.73 2.28 12.28
CA ILE A 94 -16.08 1.68 10.97
C ILE A 94 -17.58 1.61 10.70
N SER A 95 -18.44 1.91 11.69
CA SER A 95 -19.90 1.70 11.61
C SER A 95 -20.59 2.36 10.39
N ASN A 96 -20.05 3.47 9.89
CA ASN A 96 -20.62 4.25 8.79
C ASN A 96 -20.02 3.94 7.39
N TYR A 97 -19.35 2.81 7.24
CA TYR A 97 -18.66 2.41 6.01
C TYR A 97 -19.09 1.03 5.52
N LYS A 98 -19.17 0.86 4.20
CA LYS A 98 -19.46 -0.45 3.56
C LYS A 98 -18.30 -1.44 3.76
N MET A 99 -17.08 -0.93 3.73
CA MET A 99 -15.85 -1.70 3.94
C MET A 99 -14.94 -0.97 4.93
N TRP A 100 -14.06 -1.73 5.58
CA TRP A 100 -12.89 -1.21 6.27
C TRP A 100 -11.65 -1.87 5.70
N GLY A 101 -10.47 -1.34 5.95
CA GLY A 101 -9.25 -1.96 5.48
C GLY A 101 -8.00 -1.34 6.07
N TYR A 102 -6.87 -1.61 5.45
CA TYR A 102 -5.58 -1.04 5.79
C TYR A 102 -4.78 -0.78 4.52
N CYS A 103 -3.82 0.13 4.61
CA CYS A 103 -2.83 0.36 3.59
C CYS A 103 -1.53 0.87 4.20
N ASP A 104 -0.43 0.69 3.49
CA ASP A 104 0.85 1.25 3.89
C ASP A 104 0.92 2.75 3.49
N ILE A 105 1.74 3.51 4.21
CA ILE A 105 1.83 4.98 4.05
C ILE A 105 2.88 5.43 3.04
N ASP A 106 3.66 4.49 2.51
CA ASP A 106 4.64 4.68 1.45
C ASP A 106 4.04 4.38 0.06
N ILE A 107 2.71 4.38 -0.02
CA ILE A 107 1.94 4.23 -1.23
C ILE A 107 1.57 5.60 -1.82
N VAL A 108 1.51 5.69 -3.15
CA VAL A 108 0.88 6.82 -3.84
C VAL A 108 -0.30 6.33 -4.67
N PHE A 109 -1.52 6.73 -4.30
CA PHE A 109 -2.74 6.34 -4.98
C PHE A 109 -2.97 7.06 -6.32
N GLY A 110 -3.50 6.30 -7.28
CA GLY A 110 -4.30 6.82 -8.38
C GLY A 110 -5.76 7.01 -7.96
N LYS A 111 -6.68 6.85 -8.90
CA LYS A 111 -8.12 7.02 -8.65
C LYS A 111 -8.72 5.68 -8.22
N ILE A 112 -8.96 5.49 -6.93
CA ILE A 112 -9.40 4.21 -6.37
C ILE A 112 -10.71 3.74 -7.02
N ASN A 113 -11.64 4.66 -7.27
CA ASN A 113 -12.93 4.36 -7.91
C ASN A 113 -12.84 3.74 -9.32
N ASN A 114 -11.72 3.90 -10.02
CA ASN A 114 -11.54 3.30 -11.35
C ASN A 114 -11.30 1.78 -11.26
N PHE A 115 -10.85 1.30 -10.10
CA PHE A 115 -10.51 -0.10 -9.86
C PHE A 115 -11.45 -0.75 -8.85
N ILE A 116 -11.78 -0.04 -7.77
CA ILE A 116 -12.66 -0.53 -6.70
C ILE A 116 -14.03 0.13 -6.87
N THR A 117 -14.84 -0.48 -7.75
CA THR A 117 -16.18 0.01 -8.08
C THR A 117 -17.19 -0.33 -6.98
N THR A 118 -18.36 0.33 -7.02
CA THR A 118 -19.48 -0.03 -6.14
C THR A 118 -19.92 -1.50 -6.33
N GLY A 119 -19.77 -2.05 -7.54
CA GLY A 119 -20.03 -3.45 -7.83
C GLY A 119 -19.08 -4.37 -7.07
N ILE A 120 -17.79 -4.06 -7.02
CA ILE A 120 -16.81 -4.84 -6.24
C ILE A 120 -17.13 -4.74 -4.75
N ILE A 121 -17.36 -3.53 -4.24
CA ILE A 121 -17.66 -3.28 -2.82
C ILE A 121 -18.88 -4.07 -2.33
N ASN A 122 -19.91 -4.21 -3.17
CA ASN A 122 -21.15 -4.88 -2.76
C ASN A 122 -21.06 -6.42 -2.88
N ASN A 123 -20.19 -6.97 -3.74
CA ASN A 123 -20.22 -8.39 -4.12
C ASN A 123 -19.07 -9.23 -3.55
N TYR A 124 -18.04 -8.60 -2.99
CA TYR A 124 -16.87 -9.29 -2.44
C TYR A 124 -16.74 -9.09 -0.93
N ASP A 125 -16.19 -10.10 -0.27
CA ASP A 125 -15.93 -10.09 1.18
C ASP A 125 -14.54 -9.51 1.49
N LYS A 126 -13.59 -9.65 0.56
CA LYS A 126 -12.23 -9.11 0.62
C LYS A 126 -11.77 -8.59 -0.75
N VAL A 127 -10.95 -7.55 -0.74
CA VAL A 127 -10.30 -6.97 -1.92
C VAL A 127 -8.78 -7.05 -1.73
N PHE A 128 -8.12 -7.69 -2.68
CA PHE A 128 -6.70 -8.05 -2.72
C PHE A 128 -6.21 -8.95 -1.59
N ASN A 129 -4.99 -9.45 -1.74
CA ASN A 129 -4.36 -10.46 -0.90
C ASN A 129 -2.96 -10.10 -0.41
N LEU A 130 -2.44 -8.94 -0.81
CA LEU A 130 -1.15 -8.40 -0.39
C LEU A 130 -1.31 -7.43 0.80
N GLY A 131 -0.28 -7.31 1.64
CA GLY A 131 -0.32 -6.62 2.94
C GLY A 131 -0.31 -5.10 2.86
N HIS A 132 0.04 -4.56 1.70
CA HIS A 132 0.18 -3.12 1.48
C HIS A 132 -1.15 -2.40 1.19
N PHE A 133 -2.20 -3.12 0.79
CA PHE A 133 -3.57 -2.59 0.62
C PHE A 133 -4.55 -3.73 0.64
N THR A 134 -5.51 -3.71 1.57
CA THR A 134 -6.60 -4.67 1.63
C THR A 134 -7.86 -4.00 2.13
N LEU A 135 -9.02 -4.39 1.58
CA LEU A 135 -10.33 -4.03 2.11
C LEU A 135 -11.10 -5.29 2.50
N TYR A 136 -11.91 -5.18 3.55
CA TYR A 136 -12.83 -6.18 4.05
C TYR A 136 -14.24 -5.62 4.10
N LYS A 137 -15.21 -6.45 3.75
CA LYS A 137 -16.61 -6.13 3.93
C LYS A 137 -16.90 -5.89 5.41
N ASN A 138 -17.58 -4.80 5.72
CA ASN A 138 -17.88 -4.46 7.10
C ASN A 138 -19.14 -5.21 7.58
N SER A 139 -18.93 -6.41 8.11
CA SER A 139 -19.97 -7.22 8.76
C SER A 139 -19.37 -7.95 9.96
N SER A 140 -20.16 -8.29 10.98
CA SER A 140 -19.64 -9.03 12.15
C SER A 140 -18.94 -10.32 11.71
N GLU A 141 -19.53 -11.03 10.75
CA GLU A 141 -18.96 -12.27 10.21
C GLU A 141 -17.55 -12.09 9.66
N ILE A 142 -17.33 -11.05 8.84
CA ILE A 142 -16.02 -10.82 8.20
C ILE A 142 -15.03 -10.18 9.19
N ASN A 143 -15.50 -9.26 10.03
CA ASN A 143 -14.68 -8.58 11.03
C ASN A 143 -14.13 -9.56 12.08
N GLU A 144 -14.79 -10.70 12.28
CA GLU A 144 -14.42 -11.73 13.26
C GLU A 144 -13.86 -13.00 12.60
N LEU A 145 -13.77 -13.06 11.26
CA LEU A 145 -13.35 -14.25 10.52
C LEU A 145 -11.94 -14.71 10.90
N PHE A 146 -11.04 -13.77 11.20
CA PHE A 146 -9.68 -14.07 11.64
C PHE A 146 -9.62 -14.95 12.91
N MET A 147 -10.69 -14.94 13.72
CA MET A 147 -10.80 -15.74 14.93
C MET A 147 -11.29 -17.17 14.70
N LYS A 148 -11.68 -17.52 13.48
CA LYS A 148 -12.18 -18.85 13.15
C LYS A 148 -11.04 -19.89 13.12
N LYS A 149 -11.42 -21.16 13.32
CA LYS A 149 -10.46 -22.28 13.40
C LYS A 149 -10.16 -22.84 12.02
N VAL A 150 -8.89 -23.09 11.72
CA VAL A 150 -8.50 -23.95 10.59
C VAL A 150 -7.80 -25.17 11.16
N ASN A 151 -8.26 -26.37 10.81
CA ASN A 151 -7.69 -27.64 11.30
C ASN A 151 -7.54 -27.67 12.84
N ASN A 152 -8.61 -27.29 13.55
CA ASN A 152 -8.68 -27.18 15.02
C ASN A 152 -7.72 -26.18 15.68
N ARG A 153 -7.02 -25.34 14.91
CA ARG A 153 -6.08 -24.33 15.40
C ARG A 153 -6.62 -22.92 15.26
N PHE A 154 -6.24 -22.03 16.18
CA PHE A 154 -6.56 -20.61 16.14
C PHE A 154 -5.33 -19.83 15.69
N TRP A 155 -5.12 -19.70 14.39
CA TRP A 155 -3.91 -19.07 13.84
C TRP A 155 -3.69 -17.64 14.32
N TYR A 156 -4.76 -16.85 14.53
CA TYR A 156 -4.61 -15.51 15.09
C TYR A 156 -4.02 -15.51 16.51
N LYS A 157 -4.39 -16.49 17.36
CA LYS A 157 -3.82 -16.60 18.70
C LYS A 157 -2.33 -16.91 18.59
N GLU A 158 -1.98 -17.89 17.76
CA GLU A 158 -0.59 -18.28 17.52
C GLU A 158 0.24 -17.09 17.03
N SER A 159 -0.29 -16.32 16.07
CA SER A 159 0.34 -15.09 15.56
C SER A 159 0.47 -14.02 16.64
N PHE A 160 -0.59 -13.75 17.40
CA PHE A 160 -0.63 -12.67 18.39
C PHE A 160 0.17 -12.99 19.64
N THR A 161 0.44 -14.25 19.96
CA THR A 161 1.33 -14.64 21.08
C THR A 161 2.78 -14.83 20.64
N ASN A 162 3.06 -14.88 19.34
CA ASN A 162 4.42 -15.06 18.83
C ASN A 162 5.18 -13.72 18.85
N PRO A 163 6.37 -13.64 19.49
CA PRO A 163 7.20 -12.43 19.44
C PRO A 163 7.70 -12.09 18.04
N GLU A 164 7.87 -13.10 17.17
CA GLU A 164 8.29 -12.89 15.80
C GLU A 164 7.13 -12.47 14.89
N ILE A 165 7.45 -11.76 13.82
CA ILE A 165 6.48 -11.38 12.79
C ILE A 165 6.14 -12.63 11.97
N THR A 166 4.85 -12.94 11.86
CA THR A 166 4.36 -14.16 11.20
C THR A 166 3.83 -13.95 9.79
N VAL A 167 3.67 -12.69 9.37
CA VAL A 167 3.09 -12.30 8.08
C VAL A 167 1.64 -12.80 7.97
N PHE A 168 0.86 -12.66 9.06
CA PHE A 168 -0.51 -13.15 9.11
C PHE A 168 -1.47 -12.38 8.20
N ASP A 169 -1.12 -11.15 7.81
CA ASP A 169 -1.98 -10.23 7.06
C ASP A 169 -1.95 -10.41 5.55
N GLU A 170 -1.02 -11.19 5.01
CA GLU A 170 -0.83 -11.30 3.56
C GLU A 170 -0.34 -12.67 3.09
N VAL A 171 -0.27 -12.83 1.77
CA VAL A 171 0.39 -13.99 1.18
C VAL A 171 1.91 -13.87 1.41
N GLY A 172 2.53 -14.97 1.80
CA GLY A 172 3.96 -15.05 2.05
C GLY A 172 4.44 -16.49 1.97
N ASN A 173 5.57 -16.78 2.62
CA ASN A 173 6.18 -18.11 2.57
C ASN A 173 5.41 -19.21 3.34
N ASN A 174 4.32 -18.86 4.05
CA ASN A 174 3.50 -19.80 4.80
C ASN A 174 2.02 -19.72 4.41
N LEU A 175 1.30 -20.83 4.57
CA LEU A 175 -0.17 -20.91 4.36
C LEU A 175 -0.97 -20.51 5.60
N HIS A 176 -0.32 -20.06 6.68
CA HIS A 176 -0.97 -19.72 7.94
C HIS A 176 -1.26 -18.22 8.01
N ASN A 177 -2.03 -17.73 7.03
CA ASN A 177 -2.34 -16.31 6.88
C ASN A 177 -3.85 -16.09 6.65
N ILE A 178 -4.25 -14.82 6.66
CA ILE A 178 -5.65 -14.41 6.51
C ILE A 178 -6.25 -14.83 5.17
N ASN A 179 -5.48 -14.89 4.08
CA ASN A 179 -6.02 -15.27 2.78
C ASN A 179 -6.47 -16.74 2.78
N THR A 180 -5.69 -17.63 3.38
CA THR A 180 -6.06 -19.04 3.53
C THR A 180 -7.31 -19.22 4.39
N LEU A 181 -7.52 -18.37 5.42
CA LEU A 181 -8.78 -18.34 6.16
C LEU A 181 -9.98 -17.96 5.28
N PHE A 182 -9.85 -16.94 4.43
CA PHE A 182 -10.92 -16.54 3.51
C PHE A 182 -11.24 -17.65 2.50
N GLU A 183 -10.22 -18.31 1.95
CA GLU A 183 -10.38 -19.45 1.05
C GLU A 183 -11.04 -20.64 1.75
N TYR A 184 -10.54 -21.03 2.93
CA TYR A 184 -11.07 -22.15 3.72
C TYR A 184 -12.56 -22.00 4.06
N TYR A 185 -12.99 -20.75 4.31
CA TYR A 185 -14.38 -20.42 4.60
C TYR A 185 -15.20 -19.96 3.38
N ASN A 186 -14.73 -20.24 2.17
CA ASN A 186 -15.40 -19.96 0.89
C ASN A 186 -15.86 -18.49 0.75
N LYS A 187 -15.03 -17.55 1.20
CA LYS A 187 -15.29 -16.11 1.09
C LYS A 187 -14.87 -15.57 -0.27
N LYS A 188 -15.61 -14.58 -0.77
CA LYS A 188 -15.34 -13.99 -2.09
C LYS A 188 -14.20 -13.00 -2.01
N ILE A 189 -13.08 -13.31 -2.66
CA ILE A 189 -11.91 -12.43 -2.75
C ILE A 189 -11.82 -11.84 -4.16
N TYR A 190 -11.71 -10.51 -4.25
CA TYR A 190 -11.44 -9.81 -5.52
C TYR A 190 -9.94 -9.62 -5.69
N ILE A 191 -9.39 -10.03 -6.84
CA ILE A 191 -7.97 -9.87 -7.16
C ILE A 191 -7.82 -9.33 -8.58
N GLN A 192 -6.95 -8.34 -8.76
CA GLN A 192 -6.63 -7.75 -10.06
C GLN A 192 -5.20 -7.23 -10.08
N ASP A 193 -4.47 -7.45 -11.18
CA ASP A 193 -3.16 -6.83 -11.40
C ASP A 193 -3.30 -5.37 -11.84
N CYS A 194 -3.48 -4.48 -10.87
CA CYS A 194 -3.61 -3.03 -11.06
C CYS A 194 -2.62 -2.21 -10.21
N ILE A 195 -1.64 -2.86 -9.60
CA ILE A 195 -0.71 -2.27 -8.63
C ILE A 195 0.69 -2.25 -9.22
N PHE A 196 1.51 -1.28 -8.84
CA PHE A 196 2.95 -1.31 -9.09
C PHE A 196 3.69 -1.48 -7.76
N ASP A 197 4.00 -2.72 -7.40
CA ASP A 197 4.77 -3.05 -6.21
C ASP A 197 6.26 -3.01 -6.54
N VAL A 198 7.00 -2.03 -6.03
CA VAL A 198 8.40 -1.81 -6.40
C VAL A 198 9.28 -2.88 -5.74
N HIS A 199 10.15 -3.53 -6.50
CA HIS A 199 11.14 -4.42 -5.90
C HIS A 199 12.11 -3.63 -5.00
N PRO A 200 12.17 -3.90 -3.68
CA PRO A 200 12.86 -3.05 -2.70
C PRO A 200 14.38 -3.00 -2.92
N GLU A 201 14.98 -4.07 -3.44
CA GLU A 201 16.44 -4.17 -3.61
C GLU A 201 16.94 -3.59 -4.94
N SER A 202 16.03 -3.12 -5.82
CA SER A 202 16.41 -2.56 -7.11
C SER A 202 16.55 -1.04 -7.05
N PHE A 203 17.67 -0.52 -7.55
CA PHE A 203 17.78 0.93 -7.78
C PHE A 203 16.82 1.40 -8.87
N PHE A 204 16.72 0.66 -9.98
CA PHE A 204 15.76 0.98 -11.04
C PHE A 204 14.39 0.42 -10.67
N PHE A 205 13.31 0.97 -11.23
CA PHE A 205 12.02 0.33 -11.04
C PHE A 205 12.02 -1.07 -11.65
N SER A 206 11.86 -2.04 -10.76
CA SER A 206 11.41 -3.38 -11.07
C SER A 206 10.11 -3.58 -10.31
N LYS A 207 9.19 -4.36 -10.88
CA LYS A 207 7.89 -4.66 -10.27
C LYS A 207 7.91 -6.08 -9.74
N ASP A 208 7.59 -6.27 -8.48
CA ASP A 208 7.27 -7.58 -7.95
C ASP A 208 5.82 -7.92 -8.30
N VAL A 209 5.64 -9.13 -8.83
CA VAL A 209 4.36 -9.63 -9.33
C VAL A 209 4.05 -10.94 -8.63
N TYR A 210 2.96 -10.95 -7.88
CA TYR A 210 2.42 -12.18 -7.30
C TYR A 210 1.55 -12.92 -8.32
N ASN A 211 1.88 -14.17 -8.60
CA ASN A 211 1.08 -15.04 -9.44
C ASN A 211 0.13 -15.89 -8.58
N ASN A 212 -1.15 -15.50 -8.55
CA ASN A 212 -2.18 -16.19 -7.77
C ASN A 212 -2.40 -17.66 -8.19
N ASN A 213 -2.05 -18.05 -9.43
CA ASN A 213 -2.21 -19.43 -9.87
C ASN A 213 -1.08 -20.35 -9.37
N THR A 214 0.13 -19.81 -9.24
CA THR A 214 1.31 -20.59 -8.81
C THR A 214 1.70 -20.35 -7.37
N GLY A 215 1.16 -19.30 -6.73
CA GLY A 215 1.52 -18.87 -5.38
C GLY A 215 2.91 -18.22 -5.28
N ASN A 216 3.55 -17.90 -6.41
CA ASN A 216 4.94 -17.44 -6.45
C ASN A 216 5.08 -15.98 -6.87
N PHE A 217 6.12 -15.33 -6.36
CA PHE A 217 6.55 -14.01 -6.80
C PHE A 217 7.55 -14.10 -7.96
N PHE A 218 7.48 -13.13 -8.87
CA PHE A 218 8.54 -12.89 -9.85
C PHE A 218 8.74 -11.39 -10.06
N THR A 219 9.96 -11.00 -10.41
CA THR A 219 10.32 -9.60 -10.60
C THR A 219 10.39 -9.25 -12.09
N LYS A 220 9.52 -8.35 -12.54
CA LYS A 220 9.58 -7.75 -13.90
C LYS A 220 10.53 -6.56 -13.88
N LYS A 221 11.62 -6.64 -14.64
CA LYS A 221 12.61 -5.56 -14.76
C LYS A 221 12.26 -4.60 -15.89
N TYR A 222 12.48 -3.31 -15.68
CA TYR A 222 12.24 -2.29 -16.69
C TYR A 222 13.52 -1.49 -16.97
N LYS A 223 13.79 -1.21 -18.25
CA LYS A 223 14.93 -0.36 -18.65
C LYS A 223 14.60 1.13 -18.55
N LYS A 224 13.40 1.51 -18.99
CA LYS A 224 12.89 2.89 -18.98
C LYS A 224 11.45 2.86 -18.51
N LEU A 225 11.27 3.23 -17.26
CA LEU A 225 9.97 3.31 -16.63
C LEU A 225 9.90 4.55 -15.78
N MET A 226 8.75 5.21 -15.85
CA MET A 226 8.36 6.20 -14.87
C MET A 226 6.91 6.00 -14.51
N ILE A 227 6.53 6.48 -13.33
CA ILE A 227 5.13 6.60 -12.98
C ILE A 227 4.73 8.06 -13.10
N ILE A 228 3.62 8.33 -13.77
CA ILE A 228 3.04 9.66 -13.90
C ILE A 228 1.80 9.74 -13.04
N TRP A 229 1.77 10.71 -12.13
CA TRP A 229 0.56 11.11 -11.45
C TRP A 229 -0.05 12.30 -12.19
N TYR A 230 -1.27 12.13 -12.70
CA TYR A 230 -1.95 13.07 -13.57
C TYR A 230 -3.39 13.28 -13.09
N PHE A 231 -3.66 14.43 -12.48
CA PHE A 231 -4.99 14.85 -12.01
C PHE A 231 -5.71 13.76 -11.19
N GLY A 232 -5.04 13.19 -10.18
CA GLY A 232 -5.63 12.17 -9.31
C GLY A 232 -5.55 10.74 -9.86
N ARG A 233 -5.04 10.54 -11.07
CA ARG A 233 -4.84 9.22 -11.69
C ARG A 233 -3.36 8.89 -11.75
N LEU A 234 -3.02 7.60 -11.69
CA LEU A 234 -1.65 7.12 -11.69
C LEU A 234 -1.43 6.24 -12.92
N PHE A 235 -0.29 6.41 -13.60
CA PHE A 235 0.02 5.67 -14.82
C PHE A 235 1.44 5.14 -14.79
N GLU A 236 1.59 3.85 -15.03
CA GLU A 236 2.84 3.23 -15.46
C GLU A 236 3.12 3.64 -16.90
N VAL A 237 4.29 4.21 -17.17
CA VAL A 237 4.65 4.69 -18.51
C VAL A 237 6.04 4.20 -18.89
N SER A 238 6.09 3.41 -19.95
CA SER A 238 7.33 2.94 -20.57
C SER A 238 7.37 3.33 -22.05
N ASP A 239 8.44 2.95 -22.75
CA ASP A 239 8.58 3.17 -24.20
C ASP A 239 7.48 2.46 -25.02
N ARG A 240 6.82 1.43 -24.46
CA ARG A 240 5.92 0.53 -25.19
C ARG A 240 4.48 0.56 -24.70
N GLU A 241 4.29 0.83 -23.41
CA GLU A 241 3.00 0.69 -22.75
C GLU A 241 2.73 1.86 -21.81
N LYS A 242 1.44 2.22 -21.74
CA LYS A 242 0.87 3.07 -20.70
C LYS A 242 -0.25 2.28 -20.07
N LYS A 243 -0.16 2.06 -18.75
CA LYS A 243 -1.15 1.33 -17.97
C LYS A 243 -1.59 2.19 -16.80
N GLU A 244 -2.90 2.33 -16.59
CA GLU A 244 -3.39 2.99 -15.37
C GLU A 244 -3.20 2.07 -14.18
N LEU A 245 -2.79 2.66 -13.06
CA LEU A 245 -2.51 1.97 -11.81
C LEU A 245 -3.45 2.46 -10.71
N LEU A 246 -3.83 1.54 -9.83
CA LEU A 246 -4.51 1.85 -8.59
C LEU A 246 -3.57 2.57 -7.63
N TYR A 247 -2.34 2.07 -7.47
CA TYR A 247 -1.27 2.76 -6.75
C TYR A 247 0.12 2.20 -7.09
N ILE A 248 1.15 2.93 -6.67
CA ILE A 248 2.53 2.45 -6.58
C ILE A 248 2.90 2.29 -5.10
N HIS A 249 3.45 1.14 -4.73
CA HIS A 249 4.00 0.86 -3.39
C HIS A 249 5.52 1.06 -3.45
N LEU A 250 6.03 1.99 -2.64
CA LEU A 250 7.42 2.43 -2.75
C LEU A 250 8.39 1.59 -1.91
N GLN A 251 7.89 0.75 -0.99
CA GLN A 251 8.64 -0.16 -0.11
C GLN A 251 9.69 0.57 0.76
N ASP A 252 9.25 1.64 1.42
CA ASP A 252 10.04 2.56 2.27
C ASP A 252 11.35 3.03 1.62
N ARG A 253 11.41 3.02 0.28
CA ARG A 253 12.59 3.46 -0.47
C ARG A 253 12.88 4.91 -0.16
N ASN A 254 14.17 5.24 -0.07
CA ASN A 254 14.62 6.60 0.18
C ASN A 254 14.32 7.52 -1.02
N MET A 255 13.23 8.29 -0.91
CA MET A 255 12.74 9.20 -1.94
C MET A 255 13.13 10.65 -1.65
N VAL A 256 13.64 11.35 -2.66
CA VAL A 256 13.73 12.81 -2.65
C VAL A 256 12.41 13.38 -3.16
N VAL A 257 11.69 14.12 -2.31
CA VAL A 257 10.37 14.66 -2.67
C VAL A 257 10.44 16.18 -2.78
N ASP A 258 10.10 16.70 -3.96
CA ASP A 258 10.01 18.14 -4.19
C ASP A 258 8.83 18.73 -3.40
N SER A 259 9.07 19.82 -2.68
CA SER A 259 8.06 20.45 -1.81
C SER A 259 6.82 20.95 -2.55
N LYS A 260 6.91 21.18 -3.86
CA LYS A 260 5.81 21.68 -4.69
C LYS A 260 4.86 20.58 -5.12
N ILE A 261 5.17 19.30 -4.91
CA ILE A 261 4.32 18.18 -5.40
C ILE A 261 2.86 18.33 -4.93
N ARG A 262 2.62 18.83 -3.71
CA ARG A 262 1.26 19.00 -3.15
C ARG A 262 0.40 19.99 -3.93
N SER A 263 0.99 21.01 -4.55
CA SER A 263 0.24 21.99 -5.36
C SER A 263 0.18 21.64 -6.86
N ARG A 264 0.94 20.63 -7.31
CA ARG A 264 0.99 20.26 -8.74
C ARG A 264 -0.09 19.28 -9.15
N LYS A 265 -0.77 19.53 -10.26
CA LYS A 265 -1.74 18.56 -10.82
C LYS A 265 -1.08 17.41 -11.57
N ILE A 266 0.18 17.57 -11.95
CA ILE A 266 0.97 16.58 -12.67
C ILE A 266 2.37 16.52 -12.06
N TYR A 267 2.83 15.31 -11.74
CA TYR A 267 4.21 15.05 -11.32
C TYR A 267 4.63 13.64 -11.76
N LYS A 268 5.94 13.41 -11.77
CA LYS A 268 6.51 12.09 -12.04
C LYS A 268 7.09 11.51 -10.76
N ILE A 269 6.99 10.19 -10.66
CA ILE A 269 7.68 9.38 -9.67
C ILE A 269 8.68 8.56 -10.46
N ILE A 270 9.95 8.72 -10.13
CA ILE A 270 11.07 7.96 -10.67
C ILE A 270 11.75 7.22 -9.51
N PRO A 271 12.68 6.28 -9.77
CA PRO A 271 13.21 5.40 -8.74
C PRO A 271 13.86 6.01 -7.51
N ASN A 272 14.08 7.32 -7.45
CA ASN A 272 14.58 7.92 -6.21
C ASN A 272 14.04 9.34 -5.97
N SER A 273 13.08 9.81 -6.78
CA SER A 273 12.47 11.12 -6.58
C SER A 273 10.99 11.19 -6.97
N ILE A 274 10.30 12.12 -6.33
CA ILE A 274 8.96 12.58 -6.72
C ILE A 274 9.09 14.06 -7.05
N GLU A 275 8.95 14.41 -8.32
CA GLU A 275 9.22 15.75 -8.81
C GLU A 275 8.20 16.23 -9.84
N PRO A 276 7.92 17.54 -9.92
CA PRO A 276 7.05 18.09 -10.95
C PRO A 276 7.56 17.77 -12.35
N VAL A 277 6.65 17.57 -13.28
CA VAL A 277 6.99 17.56 -14.71
C VAL A 277 7.32 18.98 -15.19
N LYS A 278 8.19 19.12 -16.18
CA LYS A 278 8.48 20.44 -16.78
C LYS A 278 7.23 21.02 -17.45
N ARG A 279 7.16 22.36 -17.54
CA ARG A 279 5.99 23.11 -18.07
C ARG A 279 5.52 22.65 -19.47
N ASN A 280 6.41 22.09 -20.28
CA ASN A 280 6.10 21.67 -21.65
C ASN A 280 5.61 20.22 -21.76
N PHE A 281 5.42 19.52 -20.64
CA PHE A 281 4.96 18.14 -20.62
C PHE A 281 3.54 18.02 -21.18
N SER A 282 3.38 17.14 -22.18
CA SER A 282 2.08 16.74 -22.73
C SER A 282 1.83 15.27 -22.38
N PHE A 283 0.62 14.96 -21.92
CA PHE A 283 0.22 13.61 -21.53
C PHE A 283 -1.18 13.34 -22.02
N ASP A 284 -1.28 12.56 -23.09
CA ASP A 284 -2.55 12.13 -23.63
C ASP A 284 -3.08 10.94 -22.84
N THR A 285 -4.32 11.03 -22.35
CA THR A 285 -5.01 9.96 -21.62
C THR A 285 -5.79 9.00 -22.53
N GLY A 286 -5.80 9.20 -23.84
CA GLY A 286 -6.45 8.31 -24.80
C GLY A 286 -5.91 6.88 -24.72
N LEU A 287 -6.78 5.92 -24.43
CA LEU A 287 -6.54 4.47 -24.47
C LEU A 287 -6.74 3.92 -25.89
N THR A 288 -6.35 4.64 -26.93
CA THR A 288 -6.50 4.15 -28.30
C THR A 288 -5.34 3.22 -28.62
N SER A 289 -5.65 1.92 -28.69
CA SER A 289 -4.84 0.92 -29.35
C SER A 289 -4.38 1.48 -30.70
N GLU A 290 -3.06 1.48 -30.92
CA GLU A 290 -2.43 1.87 -32.18
C GLU A 290 -2.66 3.33 -32.60
N LYS A 291 -1.88 4.26 -32.03
CA LYS A 291 -1.03 5.22 -32.78
C LYS A 291 -0.40 6.26 -31.84
N SER A 292 0.93 6.25 -31.83
CA SER A 292 1.83 7.30 -31.32
C SER A 292 1.67 7.73 -29.86
N PHE A 293 2.42 7.07 -28.98
CA PHE A 293 2.91 7.68 -27.74
C PHE A 293 3.67 8.98 -28.08
N LYS A 294 3.21 10.12 -27.59
CA LYS A 294 3.92 11.39 -27.72
C LYS A 294 4.10 12.04 -26.36
N ILE A 295 5.10 11.60 -25.60
CA ILE A 295 5.68 12.44 -24.55
C ILE A 295 6.70 13.35 -25.24
N HIS A 296 6.23 14.39 -25.91
CA HIS A 296 7.14 15.37 -26.48
C HIS A 296 7.40 16.49 -25.46
N LYS A 297 8.68 16.88 -25.35
CA LYS A 297 9.22 18.12 -24.76
C LYS A 297 9.89 18.07 -23.38
N ASP A 298 10.24 16.90 -22.82
CA ASP A 298 11.15 16.86 -21.66
C ASP A 298 12.32 15.87 -21.85
N PRO A 299 13.55 16.34 -22.15
CA PRO A 299 14.71 15.47 -22.34
C PRO A 299 15.15 14.73 -21.05
N ASN A 300 14.58 15.07 -19.88
CA ASN A 300 14.93 14.49 -18.58
C ASN A 300 13.87 13.53 -18.02
N LEU A 301 12.94 13.03 -18.83
CA LEU A 301 11.84 12.15 -18.37
C LEU A 301 12.33 10.90 -17.64
N TYR A 302 13.46 10.35 -18.07
CA TYR A 302 14.07 9.12 -17.55
C TYR A 302 15.39 9.37 -16.81
N VAL A 303 15.68 10.60 -16.39
CA VAL A 303 16.93 10.89 -15.67
C VAL A 303 16.81 10.38 -14.25
N TYR A 304 17.51 9.29 -13.96
CA TYR A 304 17.65 8.74 -12.61
C TYR A 304 18.74 9.51 -11.87
N ILE A 305 18.46 9.97 -10.65
CA ILE A 305 19.47 10.64 -9.82
C ILE A 305 20.10 9.57 -8.95
N LEU A 306 21.30 9.09 -9.28
CA LEU A 306 22.01 8.13 -8.43
C LEU A 306 22.39 8.78 -7.10
N PRO A 307 21.95 8.26 -5.93
CA PRO A 307 22.49 8.70 -4.66
C PRO A 307 23.97 8.30 -4.59
N HIS A 308 24.85 9.25 -4.25
CA HIS A 308 26.29 8.99 -4.05
C HIS A 308 26.60 7.81 -3.10
N LYS A 309 25.66 7.43 -2.21
CA LYS A 309 25.79 6.28 -1.31
C LYS A 309 25.58 4.91 -2.00
N ILE A 310 24.91 4.84 -3.15
CA ILE A 310 24.61 3.58 -3.85
C ILE A 310 25.82 3.05 -4.63
N VAL A 311 26.72 3.91 -5.10
CA VAL A 311 27.99 3.48 -5.71
C VAL A 311 28.79 2.60 -4.72
N ARG A 312 28.80 2.96 -3.42
CA ARG A 312 29.44 2.14 -2.37
C ARG A 312 28.66 0.87 -2.00
N LEU A 313 27.34 0.84 -2.20
CA LEU A 313 26.53 -0.36 -1.93
C LEU A 313 26.69 -1.40 -3.04
N MET A 314 26.76 -0.97 -4.31
CA MET A 314 27.06 -1.86 -5.44
C MET A 314 28.48 -2.46 -5.36
N GLU A 315 29.47 -1.70 -4.87
CA GLU A 315 30.83 -2.21 -4.58
C GLU A 315 30.88 -3.19 -3.39
N ARG A 316 29.92 -3.12 -2.47
CA ARG A 316 29.80 -4.06 -1.34
C ARG A 316 29.09 -5.36 -1.74
N ILE A 317 28.06 -5.28 -2.58
CA ILE A 317 27.33 -6.45 -3.08
C ILE A 317 28.23 -7.31 -3.99
N SER A 318 29.15 -6.71 -4.76
CA SER A 318 30.11 -7.48 -5.59
C SER A 318 31.17 -8.24 -4.79
N LYS A 319 31.34 -7.95 -3.48
CA LYS A 319 32.26 -8.66 -2.59
C LYS A 319 31.61 -9.84 -1.85
N TRP A 320 30.28 -9.96 -1.88
CA TRP A 320 29.54 -11.04 -1.21
C TRP A 320 29.13 -12.20 -2.13
N THR A 321 29.26 -12.04 -3.47
CA THR A 321 29.03 -13.11 -4.45
C THR A 321 30.29 -13.90 -4.83
N LYS A 322 31.39 -13.69 -4.10
CA LYS A 322 32.58 -14.56 -4.11
C LYS A 322 32.83 -15.09 -2.69
N LYS A 323 32.01 -16.02 -2.23
CA LYS A 323 32.39 -17.00 -1.21
C LYS A 323 31.50 -18.22 -1.32
#